data_AF-A0A2P5N374-F1
#
_entry.id   AF-A0A2P5N374-F1
#
_cell.length_a   1.000
_cell.length_b   1.000
_cell.length_c   1.000
_cell.angle_alpha   90.00
_cell.angle_beta   90.00
_cell.angle_gamma   90.00
#
_symmetry.space_group_name_H-M   'P 1'
#
loop_
_entity.id
_entity.type
_entity.pdbx_description
1 polymer ?
#
loop_
_entity_poly.entity_id
_entity_poly.type
_entity_poly.pdbx_seq_one_letter_code
_entity_poly.pdbx_strand_id
1 'polypeptide(L)'
;MSIRPVLVLHTVILASGLLAGCATSRQLAVDYPKTETIPLPPLKGQSSVTADDYYVQMVSEFEFKGDTALKGGCSDVGGGYESGDISAALLFNVRNEPLKLKRETSGFLYQASTGKCNFKLETKKAYLTPWLRLDSAKDTQFEYSFLTSNSHETNLSELVGDINAASGLMAITGVGTGIAVMGKLASNWVEASAAQPAVTKPAPSAKISSETHNLPASVVFKNETATLNQSRLAVFEVVDAGIKLWANETKLLGEMRIYPELTPSLLLKSMLEGVPDAHDLSLEELLRLPIQTAQGEMPLQQLIDKVDQPEKLNLKPDWQNYDDTENQCRRLKLIMKDLGFNKFDRNAVLYYFLAKSPDWKNFNITQQKAMADAIRPRVLEQYRSKNFAGCLANDDFGVMKSMRLPINTEQDWDNLTSNRQKKEGVISSVQSSGRQLATALSNPDKDEVTRQLYPLLNTEKSGNGTVLLQNHLGKFGLENLLQLQTIADEGVVINAGQLATVMAGMAIDSFSCVRPAQEQGQPLANIGINLFATKPGSPREKGGALEFEISQGKIIRIAFQHPSFRDFEQNIADYPDLGGCRIEADFLNKLH
;
A
#
# COMPACT_ATOMS: atom_id res chain seq x y z
N MET A 1 -38.59 -25.99 -93.48
CA MET A 1 -37.67 -25.13 -92.71
C MET A 1 -38.29 -24.87 -91.34
N SER A 2 -37.85 -25.57 -90.30
CA SER A 2 -38.27 -25.32 -88.92
C SER A 2 -37.01 -25.31 -88.06
N ILE A 3 -36.49 -24.12 -87.81
CA ILE A 3 -35.40 -23.88 -86.87
C ILE A 3 -35.99 -22.91 -85.84
N ARG A 4 -36.39 -23.42 -84.68
CA ARG A 4 -36.48 -22.72 -83.39
C ARG A 4 -37.12 -23.63 -82.32
N PRO A 5 -36.30 -24.45 -81.64
CA PRO A 5 -36.44 -24.59 -80.19
C PRO A 5 -35.15 -24.26 -79.43
N VAL A 6 -34.01 -24.07 -80.13
CA VAL A 6 -32.70 -23.83 -79.51
C VAL A 6 -32.56 -22.42 -78.92
N LEU A 7 -33.27 -21.43 -79.47
CA LEU A 7 -33.20 -20.03 -79.03
C LEU A 7 -33.90 -19.79 -77.69
N VAL A 8 -34.95 -20.56 -77.37
CA VAL A 8 -35.70 -20.43 -76.11
C VAL A 8 -34.97 -21.11 -74.96
N LEU A 9 -34.24 -22.20 -75.23
CA LEU A 9 -33.46 -22.89 -74.20
C LEU A 9 -32.22 -22.07 -73.78
N HIS A 10 -31.58 -21.35 -74.71
CA HIS A 10 -30.44 -20.49 -74.38
C HIS A 10 -30.84 -19.23 -73.63
N THR A 11 -31.99 -18.62 -73.93
CA THR A 11 -32.49 -17.46 -73.18
C THR A 11 -33.00 -17.84 -71.79
N VAL A 12 -33.57 -19.03 -71.59
CA VAL A 12 -33.95 -19.53 -70.26
C VAL A 12 -32.72 -19.87 -69.43
N ILE A 13 -31.66 -20.46 -70.00
CA ILE A 13 -30.42 -20.76 -69.26
C ILE A 13 -29.61 -19.48 -68.94
N LEU A 14 -29.57 -18.49 -69.85
CA LEU A 14 -28.96 -17.18 -69.56
C LEU A 14 -29.77 -16.35 -68.57
N ALA A 15 -31.10 -16.39 -68.61
CA ALA A 15 -31.94 -15.72 -67.61
C ALA A 15 -31.85 -16.41 -66.24
N SER A 16 -31.72 -17.74 -66.20
CA SER A 16 -31.46 -18.50 -64.96
C SER A 16 -30.06 -18.21 -64.41
N GLY A 17 -29.05 -18.06 -65.28
CA GLY A 17 -27.69 -17.71 -64.89
C GLY A 17 -27.53 -16.25 -64.43
N LEU A 18 -28.33 -15.33 -64.97
CA LEU A 18 -28.36 -13.92 -64.55
C LEU A 18 -29.16 -13.71 -63.26
N LEU A 19 -30.20 -14.52 -63.01
CA LEU A 19 -30.97 -14.48 -61.75
C LEU A 19 -30.28 -15.23 -60.59
N ALA A 20 -29.44 -16.23 -60.89
CA ALA A 20 -28.62 -16.91 -59.87
C ALA A 20 -27.41 -16.08 -59.37
N GLY A 21 -27.08 -14.95 -60.04
CA GLY A 21 -25.96 -14.08 -59.68
C GLY A 21 -26.25 -13.02 -58.60
N CYS A 22 -27.50 -12.84 -58.19
CA CYS A 22 -27.94 -11.71 -57.35
C CYS A 22 -28.36 -12.07 -55.91
N ALA A 23 -28.17 -13.30 -55.46
CA ALA A 23 -28.54 -13.71 -54.10
C ALA A 23 -27.39 -14.43 -53.38
N THR A 24 -26.24 -13.78 -53.23
CA THR A 24 -25.23 -14.24 -52.26
C THR A 24 -25.62 -13.69 -50.89
N SER A 25 -26.16 -14.54 -50.02
CA SER A 25 -26.35 -14.22 -48.60
C SER A 25 -24.99 -14.27 -47.89
N ARG A 26 -24.71 -13.24 -47.08
CA ARG A 26 -23.56 -13.21 -46.18
C ARG A 26 -24.03 -13.67 -44.81
N GLN A 27 -23.41 -14.72 -44.27
CA GLN A 27 -23.66 -15.21 -42.92
C GLN A 27 -22.41 -15.04 -42.07
N LEU A 28 -22.59 -14.86 -40.75
CA LEU A 28 -21.48 -14.88 -39.81
C LEU A 28 -21.38 -16.22 -39.12
N ALA A 29 -20.15 -16.65 -38.86
CA ALA A 29 -19.82 -17.76 -37.99
C ALA A 29 -18.80 -17.32 -36.94
N VAL A 30 -18.91 -17.86 -35.73
CA VAL A 30 -17.98 -17.62 -34.63
C VAL A 30 -17.29 -18.93 -34.31
N ASP A 31 -15.95 -18.94 -34.31
CA ASP A 31 -15.15 -20.11 -33.95
C ASP A 31 -15.00 -20.24 -32.43
N TYR A 32 -14.62 -21.43 -31.97
CA TYR A 32 -14.38 -21.71 -30.56
C TYR A 32 -13.32 -20.77 -29.96
N PRO A 33 -13.47 -20.37 -28.68
CA PRO A 33 -12.59 -19.41 -28.06
C PRO A 33 -11.17 -19.98 -27.92
N LYS A 34 -10.19 -19.25 -28.45
CA LYS A 34 -8.76 -19.49 -28.16
C LYS A 34 -8.38 -18.73 -26.90
N THR A 35 -7.81 -19.43 -25.92
CA THR A 35 -7.41 -18.84 -24.64
C THR A 35 -5.91 -18.67 -24.58
N GLU A 36 -5.47 -17.47 -24.21
CA GLU A 36 -4.09 -17.14 -23.92
C GLU A 36 -3.96 -16.83 -22.42
N THR A 37 -3.01 -17.47 -21.76
CA THR A 37 -2.78 -17.31 -20.31
C THR A 37 -1.56 -16.44 -20.08
N ILE A 38 -1.75 -15.33 -19.35
CA ILE A 38 -0.71 -14.35 -19.03
C ILE A 38 -0.43 -14.41 -17.53
N PRO A 39 0.83 -14.57 -17.08
CA PRO A 39 1.15 -14.51 -15.66
C PRO A 39 0.98 -13.08 -15.13
N LEU A 40 0.35 -12.94 -13.96
CA LEU A 40 0.25 -11.67 -13.25
C LEU A 40 1.48 -11.51 -12.34
N PRO A 41 2.39 -10.54 -12.62
CA PRO A 41 3.53 -10.31 -11.75
C PRO A 41 3.11 -9.71 -10.40
N PRO A 42 3.84 -9.99 -9.30
CA PRO A 42 3.64 -9.30 -8.04
C PRO A 42 4.01 -7.82 -8.14
N LEU A 43 3.41 -6.99 -7.29
CA LEU A 43 3.77 -5.58 -7.20
C LEU A 43 5.22 -5.43 -6.72
N LYS A 44 5.88 -4.35 -7.14
CA LYS A 44 7.28 -4.12 -6.79
C LYS A 44 7.47 -4.07 -5.27
N GLY A 45 8.41 -4.86 -4.76
CA GLY A 45 8.68 -5.01 -3.33
C GLY A 45 7.88 -6.12 -2.65
N GLN A 46 7.01 -6.83 -3.39
CA GLN A 46 6.33 -8.04 -2.93
C GLN A 46 6.94 -9.27 -3.61
N SER A 47 6.99 -10.40 -2.89
CA SER A 47 7.47 -11.68 -3.42
C SER A 47 6.39 -12.51 -4.10
N SER A 48 5.11 -12.22 -3.84
CA SER A 48 3.99 -12.99 -4.36
C SER A 48 2.75 -12.13 -4.55
N VAL A 49 1.80 -12.61 -5.36
CA VAL A 49 0.54 -11.91 -5.64
C VAL A 49 -0.46 -12.28 -4.56
N THR A 50 -1.00 -11.28 -3.88
CA THR A 50 -2.08 -11.44 -2.91
C THR A 50 -3.42 -11.17 -3.57
N ALA A 51 -4.46 -11.81 -3.04
CA ALA A 51 -5.81 -11.72 -3.57
C ALA A 51 -6.47 -10.33 -3.38
N ASP A 52 -5.78 -9.41 -2.69
CA ASP A 52 -6.21 -8.04 -2.34
C ASP A 52 -5.30 -6.97 -3.02
N ASP A 53 -4.46 -7.34 -3.99
CA ASP A 53 -3.53 -6.40 -4.66
C ASP A 53 -4.16 -5.62 -5.82
N TYR A 54 -5.00 -6.26 -6.61
CA TYR A 54 -5.51 -5.70 -7.87
C TYR A 54 -7.03 -5.70 -7.91
N TYR A 55 -7.57 -4.71 -8.62
CA TYR A 55 -8.89 -4.76 -9.21
C TYR A 55 -8.79 -5.25 -10.65
N VAL A 56 -9.79 -6.01 -11.05
CA VAL A 56 -9.94 -6.60 -12.38
C VAL A 56 -11.25 -6.11 -12.98
N GLN A 57 -11.20 -5.61 -14.20
CA GLN A 57 -12.37 -5.33 -15.01
C GLN A 57 -12.34 -6.16 -16.27
N MET A 58 -13.41 -6.89 -16.55
CA MET A 58 -13.51 -7.69 -17.76
C MET A 58 -14.09 -6.85 -18.90
N VAL A 59 -13.41 -6.87 -20.03
CA VAL A 59 -13.72 -6.05 -21.20
C VAL A 59 -13.86 -6.95 -22.42
N SER A 60 -14.87 -6.67 -23.25
CA SER A 60 -14.97 -7.23 -24.60
C SER A 60 -14.78 -6.15 -25.65
N GLU A 61 -13.93 -6.41 -26.64
CA GLU A 61 -13.62 -5.50 -27.74
C GLU A 61 -13.45 -6.28 -29.04
N PHE A 62 -14.00 -5.77 -30.14
CA PHE A 62 -13.86 -6.38 -31.45
C PHE A 62 -12.71 -5.74 -32.23
N GLU A 63 -11.71 -6.55 -32.57
CA GLU A 63 -10.56 -6.15 -33.37
C GLU A 63 -10.78 -6.57 -34.84
N PHE A 64 -11.00 -5.59 -35.72
CA PHE A 64 -11.13 -5.85 -37.15
C PHE A 64 -9.79 -6.28 -37.77
N LYS A 65 -9.78 -7.42 -38.46
CA LYS A 65 -8.60 -7.96 -39.16
C LYS A 65 -8.73 -7.98 -40.69
N GLY A 66 -9.87 -7.52 -41.22
CA GLY A 66 -10.13 -7.45 -42.65
C GLY A 66 -9.40 -6.30 -43.35
N ASP A 67 -8.88 -6.57 -44.54
CA ASP A 67 -8.43 -5.56 -45.50
C ASP A 67 -9.54 -4.51 -45.73
N THR A 68 -9.12 -3.28 -46.03
CA THR A 68 -9.88 -2.02 -46.20
C THR A 68 -11.13 -2.05 -47.11
N ALA A 69 -11.55 -3.21 -47.63
CA ALA A 69 -12.79 -3.44 -48.36
C ALA A 69 -14.07 -3.12 -47.56
N LEU A 70 -14.01 -3.05 -46.23
CA LEU A 70 -15.12 -2.58 -45.38
C LEU A 70 -15.14 -1.05 -45.20
N LYS A 71 -14.06 -0.33 -45.56
CA LYS A 71 -13.96 1.14 -45.57
C LYS A 71 -14.20 1.76 -46.96
N GLY A 72 -14.00 0.99 -48.02
CA GLY A 72 -14.33 1.41 -49.39
C GLY A 72 -15.83 1.30 -49.61
N GLY A 73 -16.56 2.40 -49.45
CA GLY A 73 -18.01 2.43 -49.59
C GLY A 73 -18.47 1.79 -50.90
N CYS A 74 -19.46 0.90 -50.81
CA CYS A 74 -20.23 0.50 -51.98
C CYS A 74 -21.04 1.72 -52.42
N SER A 75 -20.71 2.27 -53.57
CA SER A 75 -21.50 3.30 -54.24
C SER A 75 -22.69 2.64 -54.91
N ASP A 76 -23.74 2.32 -54.16
CA ASP A 76 -25.07 2.09 -54.71
C ASP A 76 -26.11 2.87 -53.92
N VAL A 77 -26.76 3.79 -54.62
CA VAL A 77 -27.91 4.54 -54.15
C VAL A 77 -29.12 3.60 -54.18
N GLY A 78 -29.54 3.12 -53.02
CA GLY A 78 -30.75 2.30 -52.87
C GLY A 78 -31.46 2.63 -51.56
N GLY A 79 -32.79 2.74 -51.61
CA GLY A 79 -33.67 3.15 -50.52
C GLY A 79 -33.54 2.31 -49.24
N GLY A 80 -34.11 2.85 -48.15
CA GLY A 80 -33.97 2.34 -46.78
C GLY A 80 -34.12 0.83 -46.61
N TYR A 81 -33.45 0.33 -45.57
CA TYR A 81 -33.48 -1.06 -45.11
C TYR A 81 -34.92 -1.57 -45.00
N GLU A 82 -35.37 -2.39 -45.96
CA GLU A 82 -36.57 -3.20 -45.82
C GLU A 82 -36.23 -4.52 -45.14
N SER A 83 -37.12 -4.96 -44.24
CA SER A 83 -36.99 -5.96 -43.18
C SER A 83 -36.79 -7.43 -43.63
N GLY A 84 -36.06 -7.69 -44.72
CA GLY A 84 -35.78 -9.04 -45.24
C GLY A 84 -34.53 -9.74 -44.68
N ASP A 85 -33.99 -9.28 -43.54
CA ASP A 85 -32.55 -9.31 -43.28
C ASP A 85 -32.07 -10.50 -42.42
N ILE A 86 -30.95 -11.11 -42.85
CA ILE A 86 -30.19 -12.06 -42.02
C ILE A 86 -29.55 -11.25 -40.90
N SER A 87 -29.73 -11.68 -39.66
CA SER A 87 -29.14 -11.01 -38.50
C SER A 87 -28.40 -12.00 -37.61
N ALA A 88 -27.29 -11.54 -37.03
CA ALA A 88 -26.51 -12.31 -36.09
C ALA A 88 -26.05 -11.42 -34.92
N ALA A 89 -26.06 -11.95 -33.70
CA ALA A 89 -25.63 -11.23 -32.51
C ALA A 89 -24.82 -12.13 -31.59
N LEU A 90 -23.79 -11.56 -30.97
CA LEU A 90 -23.06 -12.22 -29.89
C LEU A 90 -23.47 -11.56 -28.57
N LEU A 91 -24.00 -12.35 -27.64
CA LEU A 91 -24.39 -11.93 -26.31
C LEU A 91 -23.51 -12.58 -25.26
N PHE A 92 -23.18 -11.85 -24.21
CA PHE A 92 -22.49 -12.36 -23.02
C PHE A 92 -23.44 -12.35 -21.82
N ASN A 93 -23.55 -13.47 -21.12
CA ASN A 93 -24.19 -13.61 -19.83
C ASN A 93 -23.09 -13.75 -18.77
N VAL A 94 -23.00 -12.76 -17.88
CA VAL A 94 -21.98 -12.64 -16.84
C VAL A 94 -22.62 -12.92 -15.49
N ARG A 95 -22.03 -13.83 -14.72
CA ARG A 95 -22.55 -14.22 -13.40
C ARG A 95 -21.44 -14.27 -12.36
N ASN A 96 -21.70 -13.74 -11.17
CA ASN A 96 -20.85 -13.87 -10.00
C ASN A 96 -21.75 -14.03 -8.76
N GLU A 97 -21.91 -15.28 -8.30
CA GLU A 97 -22.83 -15.65 -7.22
C GLU A 97 -22.48 -14.98 -5.87
N PRO A 98 -21.21 -14.94 -5.41
CA PRO A 98 -20.84 -14.25 -4.17
C PRO A 98 -21.27 -12.77 -4.14
N LEU A 99 -21.18 -12.09 -5.29
CA LEU A 99 -21.58 -10.70 -5.44
C LEU A 99 -23.03 -10.53 -5.89
N LYS A 100 -23.78 -11.62 -6.08
CA LYS A 100 -25.12 -11.65 -6.69
C LYS A 100 -25.20 -10.93 -8.04
N LEU A 101 -24.09 -10.77 -8.75
CA LEU A 101 -24.03 -10.08 -10.03
C LEU A 101 -24.56 -11.01 -11.13
N LYS A 102 -25.58 -10.53 -11.87
CA LYS A 102 -26.06 -11.17 -13.10
C LYS A 102 -26.29 -10.09 -14.15
N ARG A 103 -25.70 -10.26 -15.33
CA ARG A 103 -25.78 -9.25 -16.40
C ARG A 103 -25.77 -9.90 -17.78
N GLU A 104 -26.49 -9.29 -18.69
CA GLU A 104 -26.43 -9.60 -20.12
C GLU A 104 -25.91 -8.38 -20.88
N THR A 105 -25.03 -8.58 -21.86
CA THR A 105 -24.45 -7.49 -22.66
C THR A 105 -24.10 -7.97 -24.07
N SER A 106 -24.24 -7.11 -25.08
CA SER A 106 -23.92 -7.49 -26.46
C SER A 106 -22.45 -7.26 -26.78
N GLY A 107 -21.80 -8.24 -27.38
CA GLY A 107 -20.46 -8.08 -27.98
C GLY A 107 -20.51 -7.42 -29.36
N PHE A 108 -21.37 -7.93 -30.26
CA PHE A 108 -21.61 -7.31 -31.56
C PHE A 108 -23.01 -7.63 -32.09
N LEU A 109 -23.48 -6.80 -33.02
CA LEU A 109 -24.69 -7.02 -33.81
C LEU A 109 -24.37 -6.88 -35.30
N TYR A 110 -24.78 -7.86 -36.07
CA TYR A 110 -24.68 -7.91 -37.52
C TYR A 110 -26.06 -7.97 -38.14
N GLN A 111 -26.27 -7.14 -39.17
CA GLN A 111 -27.48 -7.12 -39.98
C GLN A 111 -27.09 -7.07 -41.44
N ALA A 112 -27.71 -7.89 -42.28
CA ALA A 112 -27.48 -7.89 -43.72
C ALA A 112 -28.77 -8.09 -44.50
N SER A 113 -28.99 -7.28 -45.53
CA SER A 113 -30.10 -7.42 -46.48
C SER A 113 -29.68 -8.15 -47.75
N THR A 114 -30.65 -8.51 -48.58
CA THR A 114 -30.39 -9.16 -49.87
C THR A 114 -29.58 -8.23 -50.79
N GLY A 115 -28.26 -8.48 -50.88
CA GLY A 115 -27.35 -7.74 -51.74
C GLY A 115 -25.92 -7.79 -51.21
N LYS A 116 -24.91 -7.75 -52.10
CA LYS A 116 -23.49 -7.87 -51.71
C LYS A 116 -22.96 -6.71 -50.84
N CYS A 117 -23.71 -5.62 -50.67
CA CYS A 117 -23.21 -4.36 -50.11
C CYS A 117 -24.03 -3.76 -48.97
N ASN A 118 -25.15 -4.37 -48.59
CA ASN A 118 -26.05 -3.82 -47.56
C ASN A 118 -25.91 -4.62 -46.27
N PHE A 119 -24.85 -4.37 -45.51
CA PHE A 119 -24.68 -4.92 -44.17
C PHE A 119 -24.22 -3.84 -43.18
N LYS A 120 -24.57 -4.05 -41.91
CA LYS A 120 -24.19 -3.21 -40.78
C LYS A 120 -23.66 -4.09 -39.67
N LEU A 121 -22.41 -3.84 -39.26
CA LEU A 121 -21.79 -4.51 -38.11
C LEU A 121 -21.54 -3.46 -37.02
N GLU A 122 -22.32 -3.55 -35.95
CA GLU A 122 -22.14 -2.73 -34.76
C GLU A 122 -21.26 -3.48 -33.76
N THR A 123 -20.06 -2.93 -33.53
CA THR A 123 -19.11 -3.44 -32.55
C THR A 123 -18.79 -2.31 -31.57
N LYS A 124 -19.05 -2.53 -30.29
CA LYS A 124 -18.72 -1.55 -29.23
C LYS A 124 -17.84 -2.22 -28.19
N LYS A 125 -16.87 -1.47 -27.65
CA LYS A 125 -16.16 -1.88 -26.44
C LYS A 125 -17.21 -1.96 -25.32
N ALA A 126 -17.36 -3.13 -24.73
CA ALA A 126 -18.31 -3.36 -23.64
C ALA A 126 -17.58 -3.80 -22.38
N TYR A 127 -17.91 -3.15 -21.26
CA TYR A 127 -17.43 -3.54 -19.94
C TYR A 127 -18.36 -4.63 -19.40
N LEU A 128 -17.83 -5.85 -19.28
CA LEU A 128 -18.57 -7.04 -18.88
C LEU A 128 -18.78 -7.08 -17.36
N THR A 129 -17.82 -6.56 -16.58
CA THR A 129 -17.90 -6.45 -15.11
C THR A 129 -17.60 -5.02 -14.65
N PRO A 130 -18.05 -4.61 -13.45
CA PRO A 130 -17.43 -3.49 -12.76
C PRO A 130 -15.98 -3.83 -12.37
N TRP A 131 -15.29 -2.89 -11.73
CA TRP A 131 -14.01 -3.21 -11.07
C TRP A 131 -14.28 -4.17 -9.92
N LEU A 132 -13.68 -5.34 -9.96
CA LEU A 132 -13.80 -6.38 -8.95
C LEU A 132 -12.45 -6.65 -8.31
N ARG A 133 -12.40 -6.82 -6.99
CA ARG A 133 -11.18 -7.26 -6.31
C ARG A 133 -10.78 -8.65 -6.83
N LEU A 134 -9.48 -8.90 -6.96
CA LEU A 134 -8.93 -10.12 -7.58
C LEU A 134 -9.53 -11.43 -7.02
N ASP A 135 -9.72 -11.51 -5.70
CA ASP A 135 -10.35 -12.66 -5.03
C ASP A 135 -11.84 -12.85 -5.38
N SER A 136 -12.59 -11.77 -5.59
CA SER A 136 -13.98 -11.80 -6.01
C SER A 136 -14.11 -12.06 -7.51
N ALA A 137 -13.17 -11.56 -8.30
CA ALA A 137 -13.17 -11.68 -9.76
C ALA A 137 -13.01 -13.14 -10.22
N LYS A 138 -12.26 -13.96 -9.47
CA LYS A 138 -12.02 -15.38 -9.77
C LYS A 138 -13.30 -16.22 -9.88
N ASP A 139 -14.36 -15.81 -9.19
CA ASP A 139 -15.64 -16.52 -9.13
C ASP A 139 -16.61 -16.06 -10.24
N THR A 140 -16.13 -15.22 -11.18
CA THR A 140 -16.93 -14.71 -12.29
C THR A 140 -16.98 -15.73 -13.44
N GLN A 141 -18.19 -16.06 -13.86
CA GLN A 141 -18.48 -16.95 -14.97
C GLN A 141 -18.97 -16.16 -16.18
N PHE A 142 -18.44 -16.51 -17.35
CA PHE A 142 -18.80 -15.91 -18.63
C PHE A 142 -19.37 -16.96 -19.55
N GLU A 143 -20.62 -16.78 -19.95
CA GLU A 143 -21.30 -17.56 -20.95
C GLU A 143 -21.52 -16.67 -22.17
N TYR A 144 -21.20 -17.13 -23.38
CA TYR A 144 -21.52 -16.41 -24.61
C TYR A 144 -22.57 -17.18 -25.40
N SER A 145 -23.51 -16.45 -25.99
CA SER A 145 -24.54 -16.99 -26.87
C SER A 145 -24.43 -16.31 -28.24
N PHE A 146 -24.25 -17.11 -29.28
CA PHE A 146 -24.30 -16.65 -30.66
C PHE A 146 -25.70 -16.92 -31.21
N LEU A 147 -26.42 -15.83 -31.50
CA LEU A 147 -27.78 -15.86 -32.03
C LEU A 147 -27.73 -15.57 -33.52
N THR A 148 -28.39 -16.38 -34.33
CA THR A 148 -28.62 -16.11 -35.75
C THR A 148 -30.10 -16.18 -36.08
N SER A 149 -30.55 -15.31 -36.96
CA SER A 149 -31.91 -15.37 -37.50
C SER A 149 -31.92 -15.13 -39.00
N ASN A 150 -32.76 -15.94 -39.66
CA ASN A 150 -33.04 -15.89 -41.10
C ASN A 150 -34.49 -15.48 -41.38
N SER A 151 -35.23 -14.92 -40.41
CA SER A 151 -36.64 -14.57 -40.56
C SER A 151 -36.93 -13.07 -40.36
N HIS A 152 -37.80 -12.54 -41.21
CA HIS A 152 -38.33 -11.17 -41.17
C HIS A 152 -39.05 -10.81 -39.85
N GLU A 153 -39.55 -11.81 -39.12
CA GLU A 153 -40.35 -11.60 -37.89
C GLU A 153 -39.49 -11.36 -36.63
N THR A 154 -38.17 -11.52 -36.71
CA THR A 154 -37.28 -11.51 -35.54
C THR A 154 -36.31 -10.35 -35.59
N ASN A 155 -36.57 -9.34 -34.77
CA ASN A 155 -35.78 -8.14 -34.69
C ASN A 155 -34.63 -8.28 -33.68
N LEU A 156 -33.52 -8.89 -34.08
CA LEU A 156 -32.33 -8.99 -33.21
C LEU A 156 -31.74 -7.60 -32.85
N SER A 157 -32.00 -6.55 -33.64
CA SER A 157 -31.61 -5.19 -33.26
C SER A 157 -32.40 -4.61 -32.09
N GLU A 158 -33.68 -4.96 -31.96
CA GLU A 158 -34.50 -4.53 -30.81
C GLU A 158 -34.04 -5.25 -29.55
N LEU A 159 -33.78 -6.57 -29.65
CA LEU A 159 -33.20 -7.34 -28.54
C LEU A 159 -31.84 -6.77 -28.09
N VAL A 160 -30.92 -6.53 -29.02
CA VAL A 160 -29.61 -5.94 -28.70
C VAL A 160 -29.75 -4.49 -28.25
N GLY A 161 -30.72 -3.73 -28.79
CA GLY A 161 -31.05 -2.38 -28.38
C GLY A 161 -31.51 -2.32 -26.93
N ASP A 162 -32.42 -3.21 -26.52
CA ASP A 162 -32.91 -3.34 -25.15
C ASP A 162 -31.80 -3.75 -24.19
N ILE A 163 -30.99 -4.75 -24.57
CA ILE A 163 -29.81 -5.17 -23.81
C ILE A 163 -28.81 -4.00 -23.69
N ASN A 164 -28.59 -3.23 -24.74
CA ASN A 164 -27.68 -2.10 -24.71
C ASN A 164 -28.20 -0.92 -23.87
N ALA A 165 -29.49 -0.61 -23.95
CA ALA A 165 -30.14 0.38 -23.10
C ALA A 165 -30.07 -0.05 -21.61
N ALA A 166 -30.27 -1.34 -21.34
CA ALA A 166 -30.10 -1.93 -20.01
C ALA A 166 -28.64 -1.90 -19.52
N SER A 167 -27.68 -2.05 -20.43
CA SER A 167 -26.24 -2.17 -20.11
C SER A 167 -25.47 -0.83 -20.10
N GLY A 168 -26.08 0.26 -20.60
CA GLY A 168 -25.48 1.58 -20.78
C GLY A 168 -24.95 2.25 -19.51
N LEU A 169 -25.37 1.77 -18.33
CA LEU A 169 -24.89 2.21 -17.02
C LEU A 169 -23.38 2.04 -16.79
N MET A 170 -22.71 1.12 -17.51
CA MET A 170 -21.23 1.00 -17.46
C MET A 170 -20.53 1.54 -18.72
N ALA A 171 -21.24 2.03 -19.73
CA ALA A 171 -20.62 2.64 -20.91
C ALA A 171 -20.21 4.11 -20.67
N ILE A 172 -20.74 4.73 -19.61
CA ILE A 172 -20.46 6.14 -19.23
C ILE A 172 -19.19 6.25 -18.36
N THR A 173 -18.57 5.13 -17.96
CA THR A 173 -17.48 5.07 -16.97
C THR A 173 -16.08 5.27 -17.58
N GLY A 174 -15.97 6.13 -18.59
CA GLY A 174 -14.69 6.46 -19.21
C GLY A 174 -13.72 7.11 -18.21
N VAL A 175 -12.57 6.46 -18.00
CA VAL A 175 -11.31 7.00 -17.46
C VAL A 175 -11.45 7.91 -16.23
N GLY A 176 -11.31 7.33 -15.03
CA GLY A 176 -10.85 8.09 -13.85
C GLY A 176 -11.65 7.97 -12.55
N THR A 177 -12.82 7.32 -12.53
CA THR A 177 -13.62 7.16 -11.29
C THR A 177 -14.24 5.77 -11.23
N GLY A 178 -13.62 4.88 -10.45
CA GLY A 178 -13.96 3.47 -10.40
C GLY A 178 -15.33 3.20 -9.78
N ILE A 179 -16.18 2.43 -10.47
CA ILE A 179 -17.31 1.73 -9.86
C ILE A 179 -16.76 0.62 -8.97
N ALA A 180 -16.65 0.85 -7.66
CA ALA A 180 -16.58 -0.22 -6.67
C ALA A 180 -18.02 -0.63 -6.28
N VAL A 181 -18.74 -1.25 -7.21
CA VAL A 181 -19.99 -1.94 -6.83
C VAL A 181 -19.57 -3.32 -6.36
N MET A 182 -19.31 -3.43 -5.07
CA MET A 182 -18.85 -4.69 -4.50
C MET A 182 -19.52 -4.98 -3.16
N GLY A 183 -19.94 -6.23 -3.03
CA GLY A 183 -20.57 -6.80 -1.85
C GLY A 183 -22.04 -6.40 -1.68
N LYS A 184 -22.41 -5.92 -0.49
CA LYS A 184 -23.82 -5.76 -0.08
C LYS A 184 -24.63 -4.77 -0.91
N LEU A 185 -24.00 -3.79 -1.55
CA LEU A 185 -24.69 -2.85 -2.44
C LEU A 185 -24.91 -3.40 -3.85
N ALA A 186 -24.30 -4.53 -4.19
CA ALA A 186 -24.60 -5.24 -5.43
C ALA A 186 -26.04 -5.75 -5.45
N SER A 187 -26.67 -6.04 -4.30
CA SER A 187 -28.11 -6.36 -4.28
C SER A 187 -28.97 -5.18 -4.72
N ASN A 188 -28.65 -3.96 -4.29
CA ASN A 188 -29.37 -2.75 -4.72
C ASN A 188 -29.07 -2.41 -6.19
N TRP A 189 -27.86 -2.74 -6.67
CA TRP A 189 -27.51 -2.67 -8.09
C TRP A 189 -28.36 -3.66 -8.89
N VAL A 190 -28.46 -4.91 -8.43
CA VAL A 190 -29.29 -5.97 -9.02
C VAL A 190 -30.77 -5.63 -8.95
N GLU A 191 -31.27 -4.99 -7.89
CA GLU A 191 -32.66 -4.54 -7.79
C GLU A 191 -32.94 -3.36 -8.73
N ALA A 192 -32.01 -2.42 -8.86
CA ALA A 192 -32.11 -1.34 -9.85
C ALA A 192 -31.99 -1.87 -11.29
N SER A 193 -31.20 -2.92 -11.52
CA SER A 193 -31.14 -3.65 -12.79
C SER A 193 -32.32 -4.62 -12.99
N ALA A 194 -32.99 -5.07 -11.93
CA ALA A 194 -34.19 -5.91 -12.00
C ALA A 194 -35.47 -5.09 -12.16
N ALA A 195 -35.43 -3.79 -11.87
CA ALA A 195 -36.44 -2.81 -12.30
C ALA A 195 -36.35 -2.49 -13.80
N GLN A 196 -35.41 -3.11 -14.53
CA GLN A 196 -35.40 -3.06 -15.99
C GLN A 196 -36.53 -3.95 -16.53
N PRO A 197 -37.21 -3.54 -17.61
CA PRO A 197 -38.22 -4.38 -18.24
C PRO A 197 -37.55 -5.72 -18.58
N ALA A 198 -38.19 -6.82 -18.16
CA ALA A 198 -37.79 -8.15 -18.56
C ALA A 198 -37.59 -8.13 -20.09
N VAL A 199 -36.38 -8.43 -20.54
CA VAL A 199 -36.07 -8.59 -21.96
C VAL A 199 -37.21 -9.43 -22.54
N THR A 200 -37.96 -8.85 -23.47
CA THR A 200 -39.03 -9.53 -24.18
C THR A 200 -38.39 -10.73 -24.84
N LYS A 201 -38.49 -11.89 -24.17
CA LYS A 201 -38.11 -13.16 -24.78
C LYS A 201 -38.87 -13.21 -26.10
N PRO A 202 -38.17 -13.40 -27.23
CA PRO A 202 -38.81 -13.41 -28.52
C PRO A 202 -39.97 -14.41 -28.48
N ALA A 203 -41.10 -14.02 -29.07
CA ALA A 203 -42.29 -14.86 -29.12
C ALA A 203 -41.91 -16.26 -29.63
N PRO A 204 -42.53 -17.34 -29.12
CA PRO A 204 -42.20 -18.72 -29.47
C PRO A 204 -42.35 -19.10 -30.96
N SER A 205 -42.71 -18.15 -31.83
CA SER A 205 -42.78 -18.26 -33.29
C SER A 205 -41.50 -17.80 -34.04
N ALA A 206 -40.53 -17.22 -33.34
CA ALA A 206 -39.27 -16.72 -33.89
C ALA A 206 -38.29 -17.86 -34.26
N LYS A 207 -37.91 -18.02 -35.54
CA LYS A 207 -36.88 -18.99 -35.98
C LYS A 207 -35.47 -18.49 -35.68
N ILE A 208 -35.10 -18.43 -34.40
CA ILE A 208 -33.76 -18.06 -33.93
C ILE A 208 -32.96 -19.34 -33.65
N SER A 209 -31.77 -19.45 -34.24
CA SER A 209 -30.78 -20.45 -33.82
C SER A 209 -29.87 -19.82 -32.76
N SER A 210 -29.56 -20.57 -31.70
CA SER A 210 -28.73 -20.12 -30.58
C SER A 210 -27.71 -21.19 -30.24
N GLU A 211 -26.43 -20.81 -30.22
CA GLU A 211 -25.33 -21.63 -29.72
C GLU A 211 -24.74 -20.97 -28.48
N THR A 212 -24.71 -21.70 -27.36
CA THR A 212 -24.31 -21.15 -26.06
C THR A 212 -23.16 -21.95 -25.47
N HIS A 213 -22.11 -21.25 -25.05
CA HIS A 213 -20.87 -21.85 -24.56
C HIS A 213 -20.29 -21.07 -23.38
N ASN A 214 -19.53 -21.76 -22.53
CA ASN A 214 -18.83 -21.14 -21.42
C ASN A 214 -17.40 -20.78 -21.82
N LEU A 215 -16.98 -19.56 -21.47
CA LEU A 215 -15.57 -19.19 -21.52
C LEU A 215 -14.83 -19.75 -20.31
N PRO A 216 -13.52 -20.06 -20.44
CA PRO A 216 -12.68 -20.37 -19.31
C PRO A 216 -12.65 -19.22 -18.29
N ALA A 217 -12.41 -19.56 -17.02
CA ALA A 217 -12.29 -18.56 -15.96
C ALA A 217 -11.21 -17.53 -16.31
N SER A 218 -11.58 -16.24 -16.29
CA SER A 218 -10.70 -15.14 -16.72
C SER A 218 -9.57 -14.86 -15.72
N VAL A 219 -9.77 -15.21 -14.45
CA VAL A 219 -8.78 -15.08 -13.39
C VAL A 219 -8.59 -16.45 -12.73
N VAL A 220 -7.36 -16.93 -12.69
CA VAL A 220 -6.99 -18.16 -11.96
C VAL A 220 -5.98 -17.79 -10.90
N PHE A 221 -6.37 -17.93 -9.63
CA PHE A 221 -5.52 -17.63 -8.48
C PHE A 221 -5.20 -18.93 -7.73
N LYS A 222 -3.93 -19.32 -7.66
CA LYS A 222 -3.46 -20.54 -6.96
C LYS A 222 -2.16 -20.27 -6.24
N ASN A 223 -2.11 -20.57 -4.93
CA ASN A 223 -0.89 -20.57 -4.11
C ASN A 223 0.00 -19.34 -4.35
N GLU A 224 -0.57 -18.14 -4.20
CA GLU A 224 0.12 -16.84 -4.30
C GLU A 224 0.70 -16.49 -5.70
N THR A 225 0.32 -17.26 -6.70
CA THR A 225 0.51 -16.94 -8.11
C THR A 225 -0.85 -16.75 -8.76
N ALA A 226 -0.95 -15.76 -9.66
CA ALA A 226 -2.17 -15.50 -10.39
C ALA A 226 -1.88 -15.49 -11.89
N THR A 227 -2.80 -16.02 -12.67
CA THR A 227 -2.76 -15.96 -14.12
C THR A 227 -4.06 -15.43 -14.67
N LEU A 228 -3.96 -14.65 -15.73
CA LEU A 228 -5.07 -13.99 -16.40
C LEU A 228 -5.30 -14.66 -17.75
N ASN A 229 -6.52 -15.10 -18.00
CA ASN A 229 -6.91 -15.74 -19.24
C ASN A 229 -7.61 -14.72 -20.14
N GLN A 230 -7.03 -14.46 -21.30
CA GLN A 230 -7.64 -13.72 -22.38
C GLN A 230 -8.28 -14.70 -23.37
N SER A 231 -9.55 -14.51 -23.70
CA SER A 231 -10.24 -15.29 -24.72
C SER A 231 -10.32 -14.51 -26.04
N ARG A 232 -10.15 -15.19 -27.16
CA ARG A 232 -10.29 -14.63 -28.51
C ARG A 232 -11.24 -15.51 -29.33
N LEU A 233 -12.32 -14.94 -29.82
CA LEU A 233 -13.26 -15.62 -30.73
C LEU A 233 -13.07 -15.05 -32.13
N ALA A 234 -12.63 -15.89 -33.07
CA ALA A 234 -12.51 -15.48 -34.46
C ALA A 234 -13.90 -15.43 -35.12
N VAL A 235 -14.21 -14.31 -35.77
CA VAL A 235 -15.48 -14.10 -36.45
C VAL A 235 -15.24 -14.13 -37.96
N PHE A 236 -15.90 -15.07 -38.61
CA PHE A 236 -15.78 -15.33 -40.03
C PHE A 236 -17.04 -14.91 -40.76
N GLU A 237 -16.85 -14.35 -41.95
CA GLU A 237 -17.88 -14.21 -42.96
C GLU A 237 -17.90 -15.49 -43.81
N VAL A 238 -19.07 -16.07 -43.93
CA VAL A 238 -19.36 -17.21 -44.81
C VAL A 238 -20.23 -16.70 -45.94
N VAL A 239 -19.70 -16.72 -47.16
CA VAL A 239 -20.47 -16.36 -48.36
C VAL A 239 -21.01 -17.64 -48.98
N ASP A 240 -22.34 -17.76 -49.01
CA ASP A 240 -22.99 -18.89 -49.67
C ASP A 240 -23.01 -18.60 -51.18
N ALA A 241 -21.98 -19.08 -51.88
CA ALA A 241 -21.85 -18.86 -53.32
C ALA A 241 -22.63 -19.94 -54.07
N GLY A 242 -23.75 -19.53 -54.69
CA GLY A 242 -24.45 -20.35 -55.68
C GLY A 242 -23.47 -20.88 -56.74
N ILE A 243 -23.37 -22.21 -56.82
CA ILE A 243 -22.68 -22.97 -57.87
C ILE A 243 -21.14 -22.78 -57.92
N LYS A 244 -20.45 -23.02 -56.80
CA LYS A 244 -19.09 -23.60 -56.84
C LYS A 244 -19.07 -24.83 -55.94
N LEU A 245 -19.02 -26.01 -56.55
CA LEU A 245 -19.14 -27.31 -55.87
C LEU A 245 -18.01 -27.65 -54.87
N TRP A 246 -16.99 -26.79 -54.71
CA TRP A 246 -15.84 -27.04 -53.83
C TRP A 246 -15.19 -25.72 -53.37
N ALA A 247 -15.81 -25.01 -52.43
CA ALA A 247 -15.18 -24.17 -51.38
C ALA A 247 -16.16 -23.09 -50.89
N ASN A 248 -16.59 -23.19 -49.62
CA ASN A 248 -17.08 -22.02 -48.89
C ASN A 248 -15.87 -21.10 -48.68
N GLU A 249 -15.84 -19.93 -49.31
CA GLU A 249 -14.82 -18.93 -49.04
C GLU A 249 -15.12 -18.30 -47.67
N THR A 250 -14.55 -18.88 -46.60
CA THR A 250 -14.60 -18.31 -45.25
C THR A 250 -13.59 -17.18 -45.15
N LYS A 251 -14.04 -15.95 -44.94
CA LYS A 251 -13.17 -14.78 -44.76
C LYS A 251 -13.14 -14.35 -43.30
N LEU A 252 -11.96 -14.24 -42.70
CA LEU A 252 -11.82 -13.69 -41.35
C LEU A 252 -12.17 -12.20 -41.35
N LEU A 253 -13.19 -11.80 -40.59
CA LEU A 253 -13.56 -10.39 -40.42
C LEU A 253 -12.78 -9.72 -39.29
N GLY A 254 -12.57 -10.45 -38.21
CA GLY A 254 -11.94 -9.94 -37.00
C GLY A 254 -11.97 -10.94 -35.86
N GLU A 255 -11.56 -10.48 -34.69
CA GLU A 255 -11.55 -11.26 -33.46
C GLU A 255 -12.25 -10.48 -32.34
N MET A 256 -13.24 -11.11 -31.70
CA MET A 256 -13.78 -10.63 -30.43
C MET A 256 -12.82 -11.03 -29.32
N ARG A 257 -12.21 -10.03 -28.67
CA ARG A 257 -11.27 -10.21 -27.57
C ARG A 257 -11.99 -9.96 -26.26
N ILE A 258 -11.91 -10.92 -25.34
CA ILE A 258 -12.32 -10.76 -23.95
C ILE A 258 -11.06 -10.82 -23.09
N TYR A 259 -10.73 -9.72 -22.41
CA TYR A 259 -9.52 -9.61 -21.61
C TYR A 259 -9.77 -8.90 -20.28
N PRO A 260 -8.98 -9.24 -19.24
CA PRO A 260 -8.96 -8.50 -17.99
C PRO A 260 -8.10 -7.23 -18.11
N GLU A 261 -8.64 -6.09 -17.73
CA GLU A 261 -7.90 -4.87 -17.38
C GLU A 261 -7.62 -4.86 -15.88
N LEU A 262 -6.47 -4.32 -15.47
CA LEU A 262 -6.04 -4.29 -14.08
C LEU A 262 -5.77 -2.87 -13.60
N THR A 263 -6.14 -2.59 -12.35
CA THR A 263 -5.68 -1.39 -11.62
C THR A 263 -5.38 -1.73 -10.17
N PRO A 264 -4.29 -1.21 -9.57
CA PRO A 264 -3.93 -1.47 -8.18
C PRO A 264 -4.74 -0.62 -7.19
N SER A 265 -5.44 0.42 -7.65
CA SER A 265 -6.24 1.31 -6.80
C SER A 265 -7.35 2.00 -7.61
N LEU A 266 -8.48 2.27 -6.93
CA LEU A 266 -9.58 3.08 -7.48
C LEU A 266 -9.64 4.49 -6.87
N LEU A 267 -9.01 4.72 -5.72
CA LEU A 267 -9.02 6.01 -5.01
C LEU A 267 -7.72 6.81 -5.17
N LEU A 268 -6.62 6.13 -5.46
CA LEU A 268 -5.27 6.68 -5.41
C LEU A 268 -4.65 6.69 -6.80
N LYS A 269 -3.71 7.60 -7.00
CA LYS A 269 -2.93 7.65 -8.25
C LYS A 269 -1.90 6.53 -8.22
N SER A 270 -1.83 5.78 -9.31
CA SER A 270 -0.79 4.76 -9.51
C SER A 270 0.51 5.43 -9.96
N MET A 271 1.63 5.02 -9.37
CA MET A 271 2.97 5.43 -9.80
C MET A 271 3.47 4.56 -10.96
N LEU A 272 4.59 4.96 -11.59
CA LEU A 272 5.28 4.23 -12.66
C LEU A 272 5.58 2.75 -12.35
N GLU A 273 5.58 2.36 -11.07
CA GLU A 273 5.92 1.02 -10.59
C GLU A 273 4.70 0.19 -10.15
N GLY A 274 3.49 0.70 -10.39
CA GLY A 274 2.23 0.00 -10.12
C GLY A 274 1.79 -0.01 -8.65
N VAL A 275 2.59 0.48 -7.71
CA VAL A 275 2.14 0.69 -6.31
C VAL A 275 1.40 2.03 -6.21
N PRO A 276 0.20 2.07 -5.60
CA PRO A 276 -0.52 3.31 -5.39
C PRO A 276 0.20 4.26 -4.43
N ASP A 277 0.13 5.56 -4.71
CA ASP A 277 0.69 6.58 -3.83
C ASP A 277 -0.42 7.25 -3.02
N ALA A 278 -0.26 7.24 -1.69
CA ALA A 278 -1.18 7.87 -0.77
C ALA A 278 -0.55 9.09 -0.09
N HIS A 279 0.63 9.56 -0.49
CA HIS A 279 1.24 10.75 0.11
C HIS A 279 0.38 12.01 -0.11
N ASP A 280 0.47 12.95 0.82
CA ASP A 280 -0.14 14.30 0.74
C ASP A 280 -1.65 14.35 0.45
N LEU A 281 -2.40 13.30 0.79
CA LEU A 281 -3.86 13.31 0.77
C LEU A 281 -4.44 13.72 2.14
N SER A 282 -5.76 13.85 2.18
CA SER A 282 -6.54 14.03 3.41
C SER A 282 -7.77 13.10 3.42
N LEU A 283 -8.30 12.86 4.63
CA LEU A 283 -9.53 12.07 4.79
C LEU A 283 -10.69 12.73 4.04
N GLU A 284 -10.81 14.05 4.12
CA GLU A 284 -11.88 14.80 3.48
C GLU A 284 -11.83 14.72 1.95
N GLU A 285 -10.62 14.70 1.35
CA GLU A 285 -10.46 14.49 -0.08
C GLU A 285 -10.90 13.08 -0.48
N LEU A 286 -10.40 12.05 0.22
CA LEU A 286 -10.76 10.65 -0.04
C LEU A 286 -12.27 10.41 0.08
N LEU A 287 -12.91 10.95 1.11
CA LEU A 287 -14.35 10.81 1.35
C LEU A 287 -15.22 11.55 0.31
N ARG A 288 -14.67 12.57 -0.35
CA ARG A 288 -15.35 13.34 -1.40
C ARG A 288 -15.11 12.78 -2.80
N LEU A 289 -14.20 11.82 -2.97
CA LEU A 289 -13.94 11.23 -4.27
C LEU A 289 -15.24 10.67 -4.85
N PRO A 290 -15.60 11.06 -6.10
CA PRO A 290 -16.80 10.56 -6.75
C PRO A 290 -16.59 9.09 -7.10
N ILE A 291 -17.45 8.24 -6.55
CA ILE A 291 -17.56 6.83 -6.86
C ILE A 291 -18.74 6.66 -7.79
N GLN A 292 -18.50 6.04 -8.94
CA GLN A 292 -19.56 5.74 -9.88
C GLN A 292 -20.44 4.61 -9.31
N THR A 293 -21.76 4.77 -9.36
CA THR A 293 -22.75 3.76 -8.90
C THR A 293 -23.81 3.53 -9.99
N ALA A 294 -24.72 2.55 -9.80
CA ALA A 294 -25.89 2.40 -10.69
C ALA A 294 -26.76 3.66 -10.77
N GLN A 295 -26.75 4.49 -9.72
CA GLN A 295 -27.57 5.67 -9.62
C GLN A 295 -26.82 6.95 -10.04
N GLY A 296 -25.61 6.81 -10.61
CA GLY A 296 -24.71 7.90 -10.98
C GLY A 296 -23.55 8.09 -10.02
N GLU A 297 -22.87 9.23 -10.13
CA GLU A 297 -21.74 9.59 -9.26
C GLU A 297 -22.21 9.89 -7.83
N MET A 298 -21.55 9.26 -6.86
CA MET A 298 -21.81 9.44 -5.44
C MET A 298 -20.49 9.57 -4.66
N PRO A 299 -20.34 10.54 -3.75
CA PRO A 299 -19.17 10.61 -2.88
C PRO A 299 -19.00 9.35 -2.02
N LEU A 300 -17.76 8.93 -1.79
CA LEU A 300 -17.44 7.77 -0.95
C LEU A 300 -18.11 7.82 0.42
N GLN A 301 -18.21 9.00 1.05
CA GLN A 301 -18.91 9.15 2.33
C GLN A 301 -20.38 8.71 2.26
N GLN A 302 -21.10 9.12 1.21
CA GLN A 302 -22.50 8.75 1.05
C GLN A 302 -22.66 7.24 0.77
N LEU A 303 -21.67 6.63 0.12
CA LEU A 303 -21.64 5.18 -0.09
C LEU A 303 -21.49 4.43 1.23
N ILE A 304 -20.58 4.88 2.11
CA ILE A 304 -20.36 4.34 3.45
C ILE A 304 -21.64 4.46 4.29
N ASP A 305 -22.31 5.61 4.25
CA ASP A 305 -23.53 5.87 5.02
C ASP A 305 -24.74 5.00 4.59
N LYS A 306 -24.72 4.45 3.36
CA LYS A 306 -25.79 3.59 2.82
C LYS A 306 -25.64 2.11 3.17
N VAL A 307 -24.51 1.68 3.72
CA VAL A 307 -24.30 0.27 4.08
C VAL A 307 -25.10 -0.04 5.33
N ASP A 308 -26.06 -0.97 5.23
CA ASP A 308 -26.81 -1.45 6.38
C ASP A 308 -25.88 -2.11 7.40
N GLN A 309 -25.83 -1.52 8.59
CA GLN A 309 -25.03 -1.99 9.72
C GLN A 309 -25.88 -2.09 10.98
N PRO A 310 -25.61 -3.09 11.85
CA PRO A 310 -26.29 -3.20 13.13
C PRO A 310 -25.98 -2.01 14.06
N GLU A 311 -24.80 -1.39 13.92
CA GLU A 311 -24.39 -0.18 14.65
C GLU A 311 -23.82 0.85 13.67
N LYS A 312 -24.34 2.08 13.70
CA LYS A 312 -23.95 3.12 12.75
C LYS A 312 -22.48 3.53 12.95
N LEU A 313 -21.71 3.55 11.87
CA LEU A 313 -20.35 4.10 11.87
C LEU A 313 -20.39 5.60 12.16
N ASN A 314 -19.56 6.05 13.10
CA ASN A 314 -19.29 7.46 13.29
C ASN A 314 -17.93 7.82 12.66
N LEU A 315 -17.94 8.58 11.57
CA LEU A 315 -16.71 9.08 10.91
C LEU A 315 -16.02 10.21 11.68
N LYS A 316 -16.65 10.72 12.75
CA LYS A 316 -16.11 11.73 13.66
C LYS A 316 -16.29 11.25 15.12
N PRO A 317 -15.58 10.18 15.52
CA PRO A 317 -15.57 9.74 16.92
C PRO A 317 -15.03 10.83 17.84
N ASP A 318 -15.13 10.59 19.15
CA ASP A 318 -14.31 11.36 20.07
C ASP A 318 -12.84 10.96 19.90
N TRP A 319 -12.09 11.78 19.15
CA TRP A 319 -10.68 11.52 18.83
C TRP A 319 -9.78 11.42 20.07
N GLN A 320 -10.20 11.95 21.22
CA GLN A 320 -9.48 11.82 22.49
C GLN A 320 -9.70 10.47 23.17
N ASN A 321 -10.76 9.75 22.78
CA ASN A 321 -11.07 8.43 23.28
C ASN A 321 -10.47 7.36 22.37
N TYR A 322 -9.41 6.71 22.87
CA TYR A 322 -8.70 5.65 22.17
C TYR A 322 -9.62 4.49 21.77
N ASP A 323 -10.43 3.99 22.72
CA ASP A 323 -11.27 2.82 22.51
C ASP A 323 -12.41 3.12 21.51
N ASP A 324 -13.01 4.32 21.56
CA ASP A 324 -14.02 4.74 20.57
C ASP A 324 -13.38 4.85 19.17
N THR A 325 -12.22 5.50 19.07
CA THR A 325 -11.50 5.65 17.80
C THR A 325 -11.12 4.29 17.21
N GLU A 326 -10.59 3.37 18.01
CA GLU A 326 -10.22 2.02 17.55
C GLU A 326 -11.45 1.23 17.07
N ASN A 327 -12.55 1.30 17.80
CA ASN A 327 -13.80 0.64 17.43
C ASN A 327 -14.39 1.19 16.13
N GLN A 328 -14.43 2.52 15.96
CA GLN A 328 -14.89 3.12 14.70
C GLN A 328 -13.94 2.80 13.54
N CYS A 329 -12.63 2.78 13.78
CA CYS A 329 -11.64 2.36 12.78
C CYS A 329 -11.91 0.93 12.31
N ARG A 330 -12.15 -0.01 13.25
CA ARG A 330 -12.46 -1.40 12.92
C ARG A 330 -13.75 -1.52 12.10
N ARG A 331 -14.80 -0.77 12.46
CA ARG A 331 -16.06 -0.72 11.71
C ARG A 331 -15.85 -0.18 10.30
N LEU A 332 -15.10 0.92 10.16
CA LEU A 332 -14.74 1.51 8.86
C LEU A 332 -13.95 0.52 8.00
N LYS A 333 -12.97 -0.20 8.57
CA LYS A 333 -12.20 -1.25 7.87
C LYS A 333 -13.12 -2.34 7.31
N LEU A 334 -14.08 -2.79 8.10
CA LEU A 334 -15.06 -3.78 7.68
C LEU A 334 -15.99 -3.24 6.58
N ILE A 335 -16.49 -2.00 6.71
CA ILE A 335 -17.31 -1.37 5.66
C ILE A 335 -16.53 -1.28 4.34
N MET A 336 -15.31 -0.76 4.38
CA MET A 336 -14.48 -0.62 3.19
C MET A 336 -14.22 -1.99 2.54
N LYS A 337 -14.00 -3.03 3.35
CA LYS A 337 -13.86 -4.41 2.86
C LYS A 337 -15.16 -4.97 2.27
N ASP A 338 -16.30 -4.73 2.91
CA ASP A 338 -17.63 -5.14 2.45
C ASP A 338 -18.04 -4.42 1.16
N LEU A 339 -17.60 -3.17 0.99
CA LEU A 339 -17.69 -2.38 -0.25
C LEU A 339 -16.67 -2.81 -1.30
N GLY A 340 -15.87 -3.85 -1.02
CA GLY A 340 -14.88 -4.44 -1.91
C GLY A 340 -13.63 -3.61 -2.18
N PHE A 341 -13.36 -2.57 -1.39
CA PHE A 341 -12.11 -1.85 -1.50
C PHE A 341 -10.93 -2.73 -1.11
N ASN A 342 -9.89 -2.67 -1.93
CA ASN A 342 -8.69 -3.45 -1.75
C ASN A 342 -7.82 -2.94 -0.60
N LYS A 343 -6.72 -3.62 -0.29
CA LYS A 343 -5.86 -3.24 0.84
C LYS A 343 -5.27 -1.84 0.72
N PHE A 344 -4.98 -1.35 -0.49
CA PHE A 344 -4.38 -0.02 -0.68
C PHE A 344 -5.40 1.08 -0.39
N ASP A 345 -6.55 1.04 -1.06
CA ASP A 345 -7.63 2.02 -0.90
C ASP A 345 -8.16 2.04 0.55
N ARG A 346 -8.37 0.86 1.13
CA ARG A 346 -8.79 0.69 2.53
C ARG A 346 -7.76 1.29 3.49
N ASN A 347 -6.48 0.95 3.36
CA ASN A 347 -5.47 1.42 4.30
C ASN A 347 -5.15 2.91 4.15
N ALA A 348 -5.30 3.52 2.97
CA ALA A 348 -5.22 4.97 2.84
C ALA A 348 -6.33 5.67 3.64
N VAL A 349 -7.58 5.22 3.49
CA VAL A 349 -8.71 5.77 4.26
C VAL A 349 -8.51 5.59 5.77
N LEU A 350 -8.08 4.40 6.20
CA LEU A 350 -7.83 4.13 7.63
C LEU A 350 -6.68 4.98 8.19
N TYR A 351 -5.59 5.14 7.45
CA TYR A 351 -4.46 5.99 7.84
C TYR A 351 -4.94 7.42 8.11
N TYR A 352 -5.68 8.01 7.17
CA TYR A 352 -6.13 9.39 7.29
C TYR A 352 -7.27 9.57 8.30
N PHE A 353 -8.05 8.53 8.55
CA PHE A 353 -9.01 8.48 9.65
C PHE A 353 -8.28 8.54 11.00
N LEU A 354 -7.31 7.65 11.22
CA LEU A 354 -6.54 7.60 12.46
C LEU A 354 -5.66 8.84 12.65
N ALA A 355 -5.19 9.47 11.58
CA ALA A 355 -4.39 10.69 11.64
C ALA A 355 -5.07 11.88 12.35
N LYS A 356 -6.39 11.85 12.52
CA LYS A 356 -7.13 12.85 13.32
C LYS A 356 -7.01 12.61 14.82
N SER A 357 -6.68 11.38 15.26
CA SER A 357 -6.40 11.05 16.66
C SER A 357 -5.03 11.59 17.10
N PRO A 358 -4.92 12.22 18.28
CA PRO A 358 -3.63 12.65 18.82
C PRO A 358 -2.71 11.47 19.10
N ASP A 359 -3.26 10.29 19.43
CA ASP A 359 -2.48 9.08 19.68
C ASP A 359 -1.76 8.59 18.43
N TRP A 360 -2.31 8.87 17.23
CA TRP A 360 -1.70 8.45 15.97
C TRP A 360 -0.28 8.96 15.77
N LYS A 361 0.01 10.18 16.26
CA LYS A 361 1.34 10.79 16.16
C LYS A 361 2.42 10.02 16.93
N ASN A 362 2.02 9.18 17.88
CA ASN A 362 2.94 8.35 18.65
C ASN A 362 3.41 7.12 17.84
N PHE A 363 2.81 6.84 16.68
CA PHE A 363 3.16 5.70 15.81
C PHE A 363 4.09 6.06 14.65
N ASN A 364 4.34 7.35 14.44
CA ASN A 364 5.22 7.88 13.41
C ASN A 364 6.42 8.58 14.08
N ILE A 365 7.24 7.79 14.77
CA ILE A 365 8.42 8.29 15.47
C ILE A 365 9.63 8.05 14.59
N THR A 366 10.27 9.16 14.19
CA THR A 366 11.54 9.12 13.46
C THR A 366 12.64 8.58 14.38
N GLN A 367 13.64 7.93 13.78
CA GLN A 367 14.80 7.43 14.53
C GLN A 367 15.50 8.54 15.32
N GLN A 368 15.61 9.74 14.75
CA GLN A 368 16.18 10.91 15.44
C GLN A 368 15.39 11.26 16.70
N LYS A 369 14.05 11.31 16.62
CA LYS A 369 13.19 11.66 17.76
C LYS A 369 13.17 10.56 18.83
N ALA A 370 13.22 9.29 18.44
CA ALA A 370 13.33 8.17 19.38
C ALA A 370 14.70 8.14 20.09
N MET A 371 15.77 8.59 19.43
CA MET A 371 17.12 8.63 20.01
C MET A 371 17.38 9.89 20.85
N ALA A 372 16.58 10.95 20.67
CA ALA A 372 16.61 12.13 21.53
C ALA A 372 16.21 11.74 22.97
N ASP A 373 16.84 12.35 23.97
CA ASP A 373 16.64 11.97 25.38
C ASP A 373 15.26 12.31 25.95
N ALA A 374 14.41 12.95 25.14
CA ALA A 374 13.02 13.24 25.47
C ALA A 374 12.13 11.99 25.62
N ILE A 375 12.47 10.85 25.02
CA ILE A 375 11.62 9.64 25.06
C ILE A 375 12.32 8.49 25.79
N ARG A 376 11.80 8.13 26.98
CA ARG A 376 12.26 6.97 27.76
C ARG A 376 11.77 5.66 27.10
N PRO A 377 12.50 4.53 27.19
CA PRO A 377 12.07 3.26 26.60
C PRO A 377 10.72 2.78 27.08
N ARG A 378 10.39 2.96 28.36
CA ARG A 378 9.07 2.64 28.90
C ARG A 378 7.95 3.39 28.17
N VAL A 379 8.21 4.61 27.71
CA VAL A 379 7.26 5.41 26.92
C VAL A 379 7.20 4.91 25.47
N LEU A 380 8.33 4.50 24.88
CA LEU A 380 8.35 3.85 23.56
C LEU A 380 7.56 2.53 23.56
N GLU A 381 7.71 1.71 24.60
CA GLU A 381 6.94 0.48 24.80
C GLU A 381 5.45 0.77 24.95
N GLN A 382 5.10 1.81 25.72
CA GLN A 382 3.73 2.25 25.87
C GLN A 382 3.14 2.72 24.53
N TYR A 383 3.90 3.44 23.72
CA TYR A 383 3.48 3.81 22.37
C TYR A 383 3.27 2.56 21.52
N ARG A 384 4.24 1.63 21.45
CA ARG A 384 4.09 0.36 20.73
C ARG A 384 2.84 -0.42 21.15
N SER A 385 2.50 -0.40 22.45
CA SER A 385 1.32 -1.12 22.97
C SER A 385 -0.04 -0.54 22.54
N LYS A 386 -0.08 0.72 22.09
CA LYS A 386 -1.32 1.42 21.70
C LYS A 386 -1.52 1.46 20.18
N ASN A 387 -0.99 0.51 19.42
CA ASN A 387 -0.93 0.52 17.95
C ASN A 387 -2.25 0.28 17.19
N PHE A 388 -3.41 0.51 17.81
CA PHE A 388 -4.73 0.27 17.23
C PHE A 388 -4.85 -1.18 16.73
N ALA A 389 -4.28 -2.15 17.43
CA ALA A 389 -4.27 -3.56 17.04
C ALA A 389 -5.68 -4.17 16.90
N GLY A 390 -6.70 -3.58 17.53
CA GLY A 390 -8.09 -3.95 17.31
C GLY A 390 -8.62 -3.57 15.92
N CYS A 391 -7.98 -2.61 15.24
CA CYS A 391 -8.29 -2.19 13.88
C CYS A 391 -7.26 -2.66 12.84
N LEU A 392 -5.96 -2.45 13.10
CA LEU A 392 -4.86 -2.66 12.15
C LEU A 392 -4.08 -3.93 12.47
N ALA A 393 -3.78 -4.72 11.44
CA ALA A 393 -2.87 -5.86 11.51
C ALA A 393 -1.46 -5.45 11.04
N ASN A 394 -0.45 -6.28 11.34
CA ASN A 394 0.94 -6.03 10.92
C ASN A 394 1.07 -5.79 9.40
N ASP A 395 0.33 -6.54 8.59
CA ASP A 395 0.30 -6.38 7.13
C ASP A 395 -0.23 -5.00 6.70
N ASP A 396 -1.17 -4.41 7.45
CA ASP A 396 -1.72 -3.08 7.14
C ASP A 396 -0.63 -2.00 7.27
N PHE A 397 0.23 -2.09 8.29
CA PHE A 397 1.39 -1.20 8.44
C PHE A 397 2.38 -1.33 7.28
N GLY A 398 2.61 -2.57 6.81
CA GLY A 398 3.44 -2.83 5.64
C GLY A 398 2.86 -2.20 4.36
N VAL A 399 1.54 -2.33 4.15
CA VAL A 399 0.83 -1.71 3.03
C VAL A 399 0.90 -0.19 3.11
N MET A 400 0.62 0.40 4.27
CA MET A 400 0.72 1.86 4.47
C MET A 400 2.13 2.37 4.15
N LYS A 401 3.18 1.68 4.64
CA LYS A 401 4.57 2.05 4.34
C LYS A 401 4.90 1.93 2.85
N SER A 402 4.36 0.92 2.16
CA SER A 402 4.54 0.78 0.70
C SER A 402 3.91 1.93 -0.11
N MET A 403 2.83 2.53 0.40
CA MET A 403 2.17 3.72 -0.15
C MET A 403 2.83 5.04 0.30
N ARG A 404 4.06 4.97 0.84
CA ARG A 404 4.85 6.12 1.33
C ARG A 404 4.23 6.87 2.50
N LEU A 405 3.28 6.27 3.20
CA LEU A 405 2.72 6.87 4.40
C LEU A 405 3.74 6.75 5.53
N PRO A 406 3.96 7.82 6.31
CA PRO A 406 4.98 7.83 7.34
C PRO A 406 4.47 7.06 8.56
N ILE A 407 4.89 5.79 8.65
CA ILE A 407 4.51 4.87 9.71
C ILE A 407 5.64 3.89 10.02
N ASN A 408 5.76 3.52 11.30
CA ASN A 408 6.73 2.54 11.75
C ASN A 408 6.12 1.12 11.66
N THR A 409 6.78 0.23 10.93
CA THR A 409 6.50 -1.22 10.94
C THR A 409 7.05 -1.88 12.19
N GLU A 410 6.69 -3.15 12.44
CA GLU A 410 7.22 -3.92 13.57
C GLU A 410 8.75 -3.97 13.58
N GLN A 411 9.36 -4.19 12.40
CA GLN A 411 10.81 -4.17 12.25
C GLN A 411 11.42 -2.79 12.58
N ASP A 412 10.75 -1.70 12.21
CA ASP A 412 11.21 -0.36 12.58
C ASP A 412 11.17 -0.18 14.11
N TRP A 413 10.10 -0.63 14.76
CA TRP A 413 9.96 -0.59 16.22
C TRP A 413 11.02 -1.42 16.94
N ASP A 414 11.34 -2.61 16.44
CA ASP A 414 12.41 -3.45 17.00
C ASP A 414 13.78 -2.77 16.85
N ASN A 415 14.04 -2.15 15.71
CA ASN A 415 15.26 -1.38 15.49
C ASN A 415 15.34 -0.16 16.43
N LEU A 416 14.25 0.57 16.63
CA LEU A 416 14.19 1.71 17.56
C LEU A 416 14.43 1.25 19.01
N THR A 417 13.79 0.15 19.41
CA THR A 417 13.91 -0.40 20.76
C THR A 417 15.32 -0.90 21.03
N SER A 418 15.90 -1.70 20.12
CA SER A 418 17.27 -2.21 20.22
C SER A 418 18.30 -1.08 20.28
N ASN A 419 18.17 -0.07 19.42
CA ASN A 419 19.08 1.08 19.43
C ASN A 419 18.96 1.90 20.72
N ARG A 420 17.75 2.09 21.25
CA ARG A 420 17.55 2.81 22.52
C ARG A 420 18.06 1.99 23.71
N GLN A 421 17.81 0.69 23.75
CA GLN A 421 18.34 -0.21 24.78
C GLN A 421 19.87 -0.24 24.77
N LYS A 422 20.50 -0.25 23.59
CA LYS A 422 21.96 -0.09 23.48
C LYS A 422 22.42 1.23 24.06
N LYS A 423 21.76 2.34 23.74
CA LYS A 423 22.07 3.66 24.31
C LYS A 423 21.91 3.67 25.84
N GLU A 424 20.85 3.09 26.39
CA GLU A 424 20.65 3.01 27.83
C GLU A 424 21.61 2.05 28.55
N GLY A 425 21.90 0.89 27.97
CA GLY A 425 22.87 -0.05 28.54
C GLY A 425 24.24 0.60 28.67
N VAL A 426 24.61 1.39 27.67
CA VAL A 426 25.79 2.22 27.69
C VAL A 426 25.76 3.29 28.81
N ILE A 427 24.67 4.07 28.88
CA ILE A 427 24.56 5.16 29.87
C ILE A 427 24.47 4.63 31.31
N SER A 428 23.71 3.56 31.54
CA SER A 428 23.43 3.01 32.87
C SER A 428 24.68 2.48 33.58
N SER A 429 25.62 1.86 32.84
CA SER A 429 26.90 1.39 33.40
C SER A 429 27.74 2.56 33.94
N VAL A 430 27.86 3.62 33.15
CA VAL A 430 28.57 4.86 33.53
C VAL A 430 27.91 5.51 34.74
N GLN A 431 26.58 5.56 34.76
CA GLN A 431 25.85 6.19 35.86
C GLN A 431 25.88 5.39 37.15
N SER A 432 25.80 4.06 37.08
CA SER A 432 25.87 3.19 38.26
C SER A 432 27.23 3.35 38.94
N SER A 433 28.32 3.17 38.18
CA SER A 433 29.69 3.29 38.68
C SER A 433 29.99 4.73 39.12
N GLY A 434 29.50 5.70 38.36
CA GLY A 434 29.64 7.11 38.67
C GLY A 434 28.92 7.55 39.95
N ARG A 435 27.70 7.07 40.20
CA ARG A 435 26.98 7.35 41.46
C ARG A 435 27.71 6.75 42.65
N GLN A 436 28.18 5.51 42.52
CA GLN A 436 28.98 4.86 43.57
C GLN A 436 30.27 5.64 43.85
N LEU A 437 30.96 6.09 42.79
CA LEU A 437 32.13 6.95 42.91
C LEU A 437 31.78 8.29 43.60
N ALA A 438 30.79 9.02 43.12
CA ALA A 438 30.40 10.32 43.68
C ALA A 438 30.00 10.20 45.17
N THR A 439 29.21 9.19 45.52
CA THR A 439 28.84 8.88 46.91
C THR A 439 30.07 8.57 47.76
N ALA A 440 31.00 7.73 47.27
CA ALA A 440 32.22 7.41 48.00
C ALA A 440 33.08 8.66 48.25
N LEU A 441 33.22 9.54 47.25
CA LEU A 441 34.04 10.75 47.34
C LEU A 441 33.39 11.87 48.18
N SER A 442 32.07 11.83 48.37
CA SER A 442 31.32 12.83 49.15
C SER A 442 31.31 12.53 50.65
N ASN A 443 31.88 11.39 51.06
CA ASN A 443 31.91 10.99 52.46
C ASN A 443 32.94 11.83 53.24
N PRO A 444 32.58 12.40 54.41
CA PRO A 444 33.50 13.22 55.21
C PRO A 444 34.64 12.41 55.85
N ASP A 445 34.49 11.10 56.03
CA ASP A 445 35.51 10.24 56.65
C ASP A 445 36.42 9.60 55.62
N LYS A 446 37.72 9.94 55.66
CA LYS A 446 38.76 9.44 54.76
C LYS A 446 38.90 7.91 54.76
N ASP A 447 38.74 7.27 55.92
CA ASP A 447 38.88 5.82 56.03
C ASP A 447 37.70 5.11 55.36
N GLU A 448 36.51 5.70 55.49
CA GLU A 448 35.31 5.20 54.84
C GLU A 448 35.32 5.46 53.33
N VAL A 449 35.81 6.63 52.86
CA VAL A 449 36.08 6.90 51.44
C VAL A 449 36.98 5.80 50.87
N THR A 450 38.07 5.46 51.57
CA THR A 450 39.02 4.43 51.12
C THR A 450 38.37 3.05 51.01
N ARG A 451 37.55 2.65 51.99
CA ARG A 451 36.81 1.38 51.98
C ARG A 451 35.82 1.30 50.83
N GLN A 452 35.09 2.39 50.57
CA GLN A 452 34.09 2.46 49.50
C GLN A 452 34.72 2.51 48.11
N LEU A 453 35.89 3.14 47.96
CA LEU A 453 36.63 3.19 46.69
C LEU A 453 37.32 1.86 46.36
N TYR A 454 37.86 1.14 47.34
CA TYR A 454 38.61 -0.10 47.10
C TYR A 454 37.93 -1.11 46.15
N PRO A 455 36.63 -1.47 46.30
CA PRO A 455 35.96 -2.39 45.38
C PRO A 455 35.68 -1.79 44.00
N LEU A 456 35.64 -0.46 43.87
CA LEU A 456 35.30 0.26 42.64
C LEU A 456 36.50 0.45 41.70
N LEU A 457 37.72 0.43 42.22
CA LEU A 457 38.94 0.72 41.47
C LEU A 457 39.67 -0.55 41.02
N ASN A 458 40.21 -0.55 39.81
CA ASN A 458 41.10 -1.61 39.33
C ASN A 458 42.02 -1.09 38.22
N THR A 459 43.30 -1.47 38.21
CA THR A 459 44.15 -1.28 37.02
C THR A 459 44.72 -2.61 36.57
N GLU A 460 44.92 -2.79 35.26
CA GLU A 460 45.53 -4.01 34.71
C GLU A 460 46.94 -4.26 35.27
N LYS A 461 47.67 -3.19 35.61
CA LYS A 461 49.07 -3.27 36.08
C LYS A 461 49.19 -3.55 37.58
N SER A 462 48.29 -3.03 38.42
CA SER A 462 48.44 -3.07 39.89
C SER A 462 47.27 -3.72 40.64
N GLY A 463 46.23 -4.16 39.92
CA GLY A 463 45.11 -4.94 40.49
C GLY A 463 44.06 -4.11 41.24
N ASN A 464 43.23 -4.82 42.02
CA ASN A 464 42.09 -4.24 42.73
C ASN A 464 42.50 -3.14 43.73
N GLY A 465 41.69 -2.08 43.80
CA GLY A 465 41.91 -0.95 44.70
C GLY A 465 42.92 0.08 44.20
N THR A 466 43.33 -0.01 42.92
CA THR A 466 44.22 0.95 42.26
C THR A 466 43.55 1.59 41.06
N VAL A 467 43.95 2.82 40.72
CA VAL A 467 43.44 3.59 39.57
C VAL A 467 44.54 4.42 38.94
N LEU A 468 44.47 4.64 37.63
CA LEU A 468 45.33 5.62 36.96
C LEU A 468 44.80 7.04 37.19
N LEU A 469 45.54 7.88 37.91
CA LEU A 469 45.20 9.29 38.11
C LEU A 469 45.95 10.18 37.12
N GLN A 470 45.21 10.93 36.31
CA GLN A 470 45.73 11.96 35.42
C GLN A 470 45.33 13.35 35.91
N ASN A 471 46.24 14.31 35.76
CA ASN A 471 46.00 15.69 36.17
C ASN A 471 46.21 16.64 35.00
N HIS A 472 45.12 17.21 34.51
CA HIS A 472 45.10 18.26 33.49
C HIS A 472 44.64 19.62 34.05
N LEU A 473 44.50 19.75 35.37
CA LEU A 473 44.18 21.02 36.05
C LEU A 473 45.43 21.89 36.32
N GLY A 474 46.60 21.47 35.85
CA GLY A 474 47.88 22.16 36.06
C GLY A 474 48.52 21.86 37.42
N LYS A 475 49.48 22.70 37.84
CA LYS A 475 50.29 22.50 39.05
C LYS A 475 49.55 22.99 40.30
N PHE A 476 48.55 22.24 40.77
CA PHE A 476 47.88 22.51 42.06
C PHE A 476 48.58 21.83 43.25
N GLY A 477 49.74 21.20 43.04
CA GLY A 477 50.52 20.55 44.09
C GLY A 477 50.14 19.08 44.33
N LEU A 478 49.63 18.39 43.30
CA LEU A 478 49.34 16.95 43.36
C LEU A 478 50.59 16.13 43.74
N GLU A 479 51.76 16.57 43.28
CA GLU A 479 53.06 15.97 43.57
C GLU A 479 53.37 16.02 45.07
N ASN A 480 53.04 17.13 45.72
CA ASN A 480 53.26 17.33 47.15
C ASN A 480 52.26 16.52 48.00
N LEU A 481 51.02 16.35 47.50
CA LEU A 481 49.99 15.56 48.17
C LEU A 481 50.27 14.05 48.11
N LEU A 482 50.83 13.58 47.00
CA LEU A 482 51.11 12.16 46.78
C LEU A 482 52.54 11.76 47.11
N GLN A 483 53.47 12.71 47.28
CA GLN A 483 54.91 12.48 47.41
C GLN A 483 55.47 11.65 46.23
N LEU A 484 54.88 11.82 45.04
CA LEU A 484 55.21 11.09 43.82
C LEU A 484 55.46 12.08 42.68
N GLN A 485 56.44 11.77 41.84
CA GLN A 485 56.72 12.56 40.64
C GLN A 485 55.66 12.25 39.59
N THR A 486 54.82 13.23 39.27
CA THR A 486 53.80 13.12 38.22
C THR A 486 54.43 13.37 36.85
N ILE A 487 54.06 12.58 35.85
CA ILE A 487 54.37 12.85 34.44
C ILE A 487 53.06 13.33 33.80
N ALA A 488 53.08 14.52 33.21
CA ALA A 488 51.92 15.07 32.51
C ALA A 488 51.50 14.10 31.38
N ASP A 489 50.19 13.93 31.19
CA ASP A 489 49.52 13.03 30.23
C ASP A 489 49.68 11.51 30.45
N GLU A 490 50.78 11.03 31.04
CA GLU A 490 50.93 9.61 31.42
C GLU A 490 50.21 9.25 32.73
N GLY A 491 50.08 10.21 33.66
CA GLY A 491 49.43 10.00 34.95
C GLY A 491 50.22 9.11 35.93
N VAL A 492 49.65 8.84 37.09
CA VAL A 492 50.26 8.02 38.16
C VAL A 492 49.26 6.98 38.64
N VAL A 493 49.69 5.72 38.76
CA VAL A 493 48.85 4.68 39.39
C VAL A 493 48.87 4.86 40.90
N ILE A 494 47.70 5.09 41.48
CA ILE A 494 47.53 5.31 42.92
C ILE A 494 46.52 4.33 43.50
N ASN A 495 46.63 4.06 44.80
CA ASN A 495 45.64 3.25 45.53
C ASN A 495 44.46 4.10 46.06
N ALA A 496 43.40 3.42 46.51
CA ALA A 496 42.20 4.07 47.05
C ALA A 496 42.48 5.07 48.19
N GLY A 497 43.43 4.78 49.08
CA GLY A 497 43.77 5.67 50.20
C GLY A 497 44.54 6.92 49.77
N GLN A 498 45.39 6.79 48.75
CA GLN A 498 46.04 7.92 48.09
C GLN A 498 45.02 8.79 47.37
N LEU A 499 44.05 8.19 46.66
CA LEU A 499 42.96 8.94 46.03
C LEU A 499 42.12 9.69 47.08
N ALA A 500 41.74 9.03 48.18
CA ALA A 500 41.02 9.69 49.28
C ALA A 500 41.80 10.88 49.86
N THR A 501 43.13 10.78 49.94
CA THR A 501 44.02 11.87 50.38
C THR A 501 43.98 13.05 49.42
N VAL A 502 44.01 12.80 48.11
CA VAL A 502 43.91 13.84 47.08
C VAL A 502 42.57 14.57 47.18
N MET A 503 41.46 13.84 47.33
CA MET A 503 40.12 14.43 47.40
C MET A 503 39.93 15.27 48.67
N ALA A 504 40.41 14.78 49.81
CA ALA A 504 40.43 15.56 51.05
C ALA A 504 41.29 16.82 50.93
N GLY A 505 42.47 16.72 50.29
CA GLY A 505 43.38 17.85 50.06
C GLY A 505 42.81 18.93 49.14
N MET A 506 41.94 18.56 48.19
CA MET A 506 41.24 19.52 47.33
C MET A 506 40.08 20.25 48.01
N ALA A 507 39.70 19.87 49.24
CA ALA A 507 38.63 20.50 50.01
C ALA A 507 37.33 20.68 49.20
N ILE A 508 36.83 19.58 48.62
CA ILE A 508 35.61 19.59 47.80
C ILE A 508 34.40 19.99 48.67
N ASP A 509 33.57 20.87 48.12
CA ASP A 509 32.31 21.31 48.72
C ASP A 509 31.13 20.46 48.24
N SER A 510 31.00 20.31 46.92
CA SER A 510 29.88 19.59 46.31
C SER A 510 30.25 18.99 44.96
N PHE A 511 29.55 17.91 44.60
CA PHE A 511 29.62 17.26 43.29
C PHE A 511 28.31 17.50 42.52
N SER A 512 28.38 17.54 41.19
CA SER A 512 27.21 17.47 40.34
C SER A 512 26.68 16.04 40.25
N CYS A 513 25.54 15.85 39.61
CA CYS A 513 25.16 14.52 39.16
C CYS A 513 26.10 14.06 38.03
N VAL A 514 26.17 12.74 37.83
CA VAL A 514 27.09 12.11 36.88
C VAL A 514 26.47 11.97 35.49
N ARG A 515 27.23 12.39 34.47
CA ARG A 515 26.84 12.35 33.06
C ARG A 515 27.82 11.47 32.27
N PRO A 516 27.38 10.73 31.26
CA PRO A 516 28.30 10.14 30.29
C PRO A 516 29.01 11.24 29.51
N ALA A 517 30.31 11.06 29.25
CA ALA A 517 31.03 11.95 28.34
C ALA A 517 30.45 11.84 26.93
N GLN A 518 30.56 12.91 26.13
CA GLN A 518 30.15 12.88 24.73
C GLN A 518 31.32 13.19 23.79
N GLU A 519 31.24 12.62 22.60
CA GLU A 519 32.11 12.93 21.47
C GLU A 519 31.23 13.00 20.21
N GLN A 520 31.30 14.12 19.48
CA GLN A 520 30.45 14.38 18.30
C GLN A 520 28.93 14.16 18.56
N GLY A 521 28.46 14.47 19.78
CA GLY A 521 27.06 14.32 20.18
C GLY A 521 26.62 12.89 20.55
N GLN A 522 27.53 11.91 20.53
CA GLN A 522 27.26 10.54 20.99
C GLN A 522 27.85 10.28 22.38
N PRO A 523 27.11 9.62 23.30
CA PRO A 523 27.63 9.26 24.61
C PRO A 523 28.69 8.17 24.48
N LEU A 524 29.83 8.37 25.14
CA LEU A 524 30.94 7.43 25.22
C LEU A 524 30.62 6.32 26.21
N ALA A 525 30.95 5.08 25.83
CA ALA A 525 30.36 3.95 26.52
C ALA A 525 30.92 3.63 27.90
N ASN A 526 32.15 4.07 28.13
CA ASN A 526 32.92 3.74 29.32
C ASN A 526 33.40 4.99 30.05
N ILE A 527 33.06 6.19 29.58
CA ILE A 527 33.59 7.43 30.13
C ILE A 527 32.45 8.26 30.73
N GLY A 528 32.60 8.62 32.00
CA GLY A 528 31.70 9.52 32.69
C GLY A 528 32.41 10.79 33.15
N ILE A 529 31.62 11.84 33.37
CA ILE A 529 32.06 13.14 33.86
C ILE A 529 31.19 13.50 35.07
N ASN A 530 31.86 13.98 36.11
CA ASN A 530 31.25 14.55 37.30
C ASN A 530 31.93 15.89 37.57
N LEU A 531 31.18 16.99 37.69
CA LEU A 531 31.74 18.27 38.07
C LEU A 531 31.85 18.38 39.58
N PHE A 532 32.86 19.09 40.08
CA PHE A 532 33.02 19.34 41.50
C PHE A 532 33.37 20.80 41.76
N ALA A 533 32.79 21.36 42.81
CA ALA A 533 33.11 22.69 43.32
C ALA A 533 33.92 22.54 44.62
N THR A 534 34.89 23.43 44.83
CA THR A 534 35.78 23.41 46.01
C THR A 534 35.44 24.53 46.99
N LYS A 535 35.85 24.35 48.26
CA LYS A 535 35.71 25.38 49.30
C LYS A 535 36.74 26.50 49.11
N PRO A 536 36.45 27.72 49.59
CA PRO A 536 37.44 28.79 49.65
C PRO A 536 38.72 28.34 50.39
N GLY A 537 39.89 28.63 49.82
CA GLY A 537 41.19 28.20 50.35
C GLY A 537 41.68 26.82 49.86
N SER A 538 40.93 26.17 48.95
CA SER A 538 41.40 24.97 48.25
C SER A 538 42.62 25.26 47.36
N PRO A 539 43.56 24.30 47.20
CA PRO A 539 44.63 24.40 46.21
C PRO A 539 44.14 24.61 44.76
N ARG A 540 42.87 24.29 44.48
CA ARG A 540 42.19 24.60 43.22
C ARG A 540 40.95 25.43 43.53
N GLU A 541 41.02 26.73 43.29
CA GLU A 541 39.86 27.62 43.41
C GLU A 541 38.77 27.23 42.40
N LYS A 542 37.50 27.27 42.82
CA LYS A 542 36.29 27.07 42.00
C LYS A 542 36.07 25.66 41.42
N GLY A 543 37.01 24.74 41.61
CA GLY A 543 36.83 23.33 41.27
C GLY A 543 37.17 22.95 39.82
N GLY A 544 36.49 21.94 39.29
CA GLY A 544 36.86 21.27 38.03
C GLY A 544 35.90 20.18 37.58
N ALA A 545 36.28 19.49 36.51
CA ALA A 545 35.62 18.28 36.04
C ALA A 545 36.44 17.04 36.41
N LEU A 546 35.78 16.00 36.89
CA LEU A 546 36.34 14.68 37.14
C LEU A 546 35.80 13.75 36.04
N GLU A 547 36.68 13.36 35.13
CA GLU A 547 36.42 12.34 34.13
C GLU A 547 36.86 10.97 34.68
N PHE A 548 36.06 9.93 34.50
CA PHE A 548 36.43 8.57 34.89
C PHE A 548 36.14 7.59 33.76
N GLU A 549 36.97 6.56 33.65
CA GLU A 549 36.85 5.50 32.66
C GLU A 549 36.59 4.15 33.33
N ILE A 550 35.68 3.37 32.76
CA ILE A 550 35.25 2.07 33.27
C ILE A 550 35.72 0.96 32.33
N SER A 551 36.25 -0.11 32.90
CA SER A 551 36.41 -1.39 32.22
C SER A 551 35.94 -2.51 33.14
N GLN A 552 35.17 -3.46 32.58
CA GLN A 552 34.62 -4.60 33.32
C GLN A 552 33.86 -4.22 34.60
N GLY A 553 33.15 -3.08 34.59
CA GLY A 553 32.39 -2.58 35.74
C GLY A 553 33.23 -1.95 36.86
N LYS A 554 34.53 -1.71 36.63
CA LYS A 554 35.43 -1.02 37.57
C LYS A 554 36.07 0.21 36.94
N ILE A 555 36.38 1.21 37.76
CA ILE A 555 37.03 2.43 37.33
C ILE A 555 38.53 2.18 37.20
N ILE A 556 39.03 2.37 35.99
CA ILE A 556 40.44 2.13 35.62
C ILE A 556 41.27 3.42 35.54
N ARG A 557 40.60 4.55 35.27
CA ARG A 557 41.23 5.86 35.10
C ARG A 557 40.35 6.94 35.68
N ILE A 558 40.96 7.90 36.33
CA ILE A 558 40.36 9.16 36.77
C ILE A 558 41.25 10.29 36.26
N ALA A 559 40.64 11.28 35.62
CA ALA A 559 41.33 12.46 35.13
C ALA A 559 40.66 13.73 35.66
N PHE A 560 41.47 14.61 36.25
CA PHE A 560 41.03 15.96 36.56
C PHE A 560 41.17 16.85 35.32
N GLN A 561 40.06 17.44 34.89
CA GLN A 561 39.93 18.22 33.67
C GLN A 561 39.45 19.64 33.97
N HIS A 562 39.82 20.59 33.11
CA HIS A 562 39.29 21.95 33.17
C HIS A 562 37.77 21.94 32.93
N PRO A 563 36.95 22.81 33.57
CA PRO A 563 35.51 22.86 33.33
C PRO A 563 35.11 23.06 31.86
N SER A 564 35.96 23.75 31.07
CA SER A 564 35.75 23.95 29.62
C SER A 564 36.22 22.77 28.74
N PHE A 565 36.72 21.69 29.34
CA PHE A 565 37.11 20.50 28.59
C PHE A 565 35.88 19.87 27.94
N ARG A 566 35.97 19.55 26.64
CA ARG A 566 34.87 19.01 25.81
C ARG A 566 33.64 19.94 25.71
N ASP A 567 33.83 21.27 25.81
CA ASP A 567 32.75 22.28 25.73
C ASP A 567 31.53 21.91 26.60
N PHE A 568 31.79 21.56 27.86
CA PHE A 568 30.79 21.01 28.76
C PHE A 568 29.56 21.91 28.95
N GLU A 569 29.75 23.23 28.91
CA GLU A 569 28.64 24.20 28.96
C GLU A 569 27.72 24.10 27.76
N GLN A 570 28.29 24.02 26.55
CA GLN A 570 27.53 23.79 25.33
C GLN A 570 26.84 22.43 25.39
N ASN A 571 27.49 21.41 25.94
CA ASN A 571 26.90 20.09 26.13
C ASN A 571 25.67 20.10 27.07
N ILE A 572 25.73 20.87 28.16
CA ILE A 572 24.59 21.03 29.07
C ILE A 572 23.47 21.81 28.39
N ALA A 573 23.80 22.82 27.58
CA ALA A 573 22.80 23.58 26.83
C ALA A 573 22.09 22.71 25.78
N ASP A 574 22.83 21.91 25.03
CA ASP A 574 22.31 21.06 23.96
C ASP A 574 21.58 19.80 24.51
N TYR A 575 22.07 19.25 25.62
CA TYR A 575 21.54 18.04 26.26
C TYR A 575 21.33 18.26 27.77
N PRO A 576 20.29 19.00 28.19
CA PRO A 576 20.11 19.38 29.59
C PRO A 576 19.82 18.20 30.53
N ASP A 577 19.29 17.08 30.02
CA ASP A 577 18.93 15.89 30.81
C ASP A 577 19.60 14.61 30.27
N LEU A 578 20.93 14.61 30.21
CA LEU A 578 21.70 13.46 29.71
C LEU A 578 21.78 12.36 30.77
N GLY A 579 21.16 11.22 30.48
CA GLY A 579 21.07 10.07 31.39
C GLY A 579 20.16 10.31 32.61
N GLY A 580 19.30 11.32 32.63
CA GLY A 580 18.55 11.63 33.87
C GLY A 580 19.35 12.46 34.87
N CYS A 581 20.41 13.13 34.41
CA CYS A 581 21.20 14.08 35.19
C CYS A 581 21.09 15.49 34.58
N ARG A 582 20.36 16.35 35.29
CA ARG A 582 20.24 17.78 35.00
C ARG A 582 21.10 18.57 35.98
N ILE A 583 22.10 19.27 35.45
CA ILE A 583 22.96 20.15 36.23
C ILE A 583 22.36 21.55 36.20
N GLU A 584 22.09 22.11 37.38
CA GLU A 584 21.46 23.41 37.51
C GLU A 584 22.46 24.54 37.27
N ALA A 585 21.96 25.68 36.76
CA ALA A 585 22.78 26.86 36.50
C ALA A 585 23.51 27.35 37.77
N ASP A 586 22.89 27.21 38.93
CA ASP A 586 23.49 27.58 40.22
C ASP A 586 24.75 26.76 40.55
N PHE A 587 24.82 25.51 40.10
CA PHE A 587 26.04 24.70 40.24
C PHE A 587 27.14 25.18 39.29
N LEU A 588 26.79 25.49 38.03
CA LEU A 588 27.75 25.99 37.04
C LEU A 588 28.37 27.33 37.46
N ASN A 589 27.58 28.19 38.09
CA ASN A 589 28.06 29.46 38.63
C ASN A 589 29.13 29.28 39.73
N LYS A 590 29.21 28.11 40.40
CA LYS A 590 30.27 27.82 41.38
C LYS A 590 31.61 27.46 40.73
N LEU A 591 31.61 27.13 39.43
CA LEU A 591 32.80 26.75 38.67
C LEU A 591 33.50 27.94 38.01
N HIS A 592 32.86 29.11 38.01
CA HIS A 592 33.32 30.39 37.46
C HIS A 592 33.53 31.43 38.54
#